data_AF-A0A317DTJ9-F1
#
_entry.id   AF-A0A317DTJ9-F1
#
_cell.length_a   1.000
_cell.length_b   1.000
_cell.length_c   1.000
_cell.angle_alpha   90.00
_cell.angle_beta   90.00
_cell.angle_gamma   90.00
#
_symmetry.space_group_name_H-M   'P 1'
#
loop_
_entity.id
_entity.type
_entity.pdbx_description
1 polymer ?
#
loop_
_entity_poly.entity_id
_entity_poly.type
_entity_poly.pdbx_seq_one_letter_code
_entity_poly.pdbx_strand_id
1 'polypeptide(L)'
;MVATIADAEQAIQAAIIKVQALGEIPNRPVVIDTAVKRLMMADTEEADARDLVARAVTAMRQRGVLHAHEGPYNIWTITEAGHA
;
A
#
# COMPACT_ATOMS: atom_id res chain seq x y z
N MET A 1 -6.05 -6.60 -18.59
CA MET A 1 -4.86 -7.26 -18.01
C MET A 1 -5.18 -7.56 -16.56
N VAL A 2 -4.87 -8.74 -16.04
CA VAL A 2 -5.17 -9.07 -14.62
C VAL A 2 -4.17 -8.32 -13.73
N ALA A 3 -4.66 -7.59 -12.72
CA ALA A 3 -3.79 -6.93 -11.75
C ALA A 3 -2.94 -7.97 -11.00
N THR A 4 -1.68 -7.63 -10.77
CA THR A 4 -0.72 -8.55 -10.14
C THR A 4 -0.36 -8.07 -8.74
N ILE A 5 0.28 -8.94 -7.95
CA ILE A 5 0.84 -8.56 -6.64
C ILE A 5 1.79 -7.37 -6.78
N ALA A 6 2.60 -7.31 -7.86
CA ALA A 6 3.51 -6.19 -8.11
C ALA A 6 2.75 -4.88 -8.38
N ASP A 7 1.59 -4.94 -9.04
CA ASP A 7 0.73 -3.77 -9.27
C ASP A 7 0.13 -3.27 -7.95
N ALA A 8 -0.35 -4.19 -7.11
CA ALA A 8 -0.80 -3.87 -5.76
C ALA A 8 0.34 -3.33 -4.87
N GLU A 9 1.56 -3.85 -5.03
CA GLU A 9 2.74 -3.34 -4.33
C GLU A 9 3.02 -1.87 -4.72
N GLN A 10 3.02 -1.58 -6.02
CA GLN A 10 3.15 -0.23 -6.54
C GLN A 10 2.01 0.69 -6.07
N ALA A 11 0.77 0.17 -6.02
CA ALA A 11 -0.39 0.93 -5.56
C ALA A 11 -0.27 1.32 -4.08
N ILE A 12 0.21 0.42 -3.21
CA ILE A 12 0.45 0.69 -1.78
C ILE A 12 1.58 1.72 -1.62
N GLN A 13 2.69 1.56 -2.34
CA GLN A 13 3.79 2.53 -2.30
C GLN A 13 3.35 3.92 -2.75
N ALA A 14 2.64 4.00 -3.89
CA ALA A 14 2.08 5.25 -4.39
C ALA A 14 1.07 5.87 -3.42
N ALA A 15 0.26 5.04 -2.73
CA ALA A 15 -0.66 5.50 -1.70
C ALA A 15 0.09 6.13 -0.51
N ILE A 16 1.12 5.48 0.02
CA ILE A 16 1.93 6.00 1.13
C ILE A 16 2.58 7.33 0.73
N ILE A 17 3.26 7.37 -0.42
CA ILE A 17 3.92 8.58 -0.93
C ILE A 17 2.91 9.72 -1.11
N LYS A 18 1.73 9.43 -1.68
CA LYS A 18 0.68 10.43 -1.89
C LYS A 18 0.18 11.00 -0.56
N VAL A 19 -0.12 10.15 0.42
CA VAL A 19 -0.63 10.59 1.73
C VAL A 19 0.43 11.44 2.44
N GLN A 20 1.69 11.03 2.38
CA GLN A 20 2.81 11.84 2.89
C GLN A 20 2.95 13.18 2.17
N ALA A 21 2.81 13.20 0.83
CA ALA A 21 2.87 14.43 0.03
C ALA A 21 1.72 15.39 0.32
N LEU A 22 0.57 14.88 0.77
CA LEU A 22 -0.57 15.69 1.24
C LEU A 22 -0.38 16.20 2.68
N GLY A 23 0.72 15.83 3.35
CA GLY A 23 0.96 16.15 4.77
C GLY A 23 0.08 15.36 5.72
N GLU A 24 -0.57 14.30 5.24
CA GLU A 24 -1.42 13.42 6.01
C GLU A 24 -0.62 12.25 6.62
N ILE A 25 -1.18 11.63 7.66
CA ILE A 25 -0.56 10.46 8.29
C ILE A 25 -0.90 9.23 7.43
N PRO A 26 0.08 8.48 6.90
CA PRO A 26 -0.13 7.26 6.13
C PRO A 26 -0.57 6.12 7.06
N ASN A 27 -1.80 6.22 7.58
CA ASN A 27 -2.38 5.18 8.40
C ASN A 27 -2.79 3.97 7.53
N ARG A 28 -2.79 2.79 8.15
CA ARG A 28 -3.23 1.54 7.51
C ARG A 28 -4.53 1.68 6.71
N PRO A 29 -5.66 2.19 7.26
CA PRO A 29 -6.92 2.20 6.52
C PRO A 29 -6.89 3.14 5.31
N VAL A 30 -6.27 4.32 5.40
CA VAL A 30 -6.17 5.27 4.28
C VAL A 30 -5.29 4.72 3.17
N VAL A 31 -4.16 4.09 3.51
CA VAL A 31 -3.26 3.51 2.51
C VAL A 31 -3.94 2.35 1.78
N ILE A 32 -4.62 1.45 2.50
CA ILE A 32 -5.35 0.33 1.90
C ILE A 32 -6.48 0.86 1.00
N ASP A 33 -7.31 1.78 1.48
CA ASP A 33 -8.42 2.35 0.70
C ASP A 33 -7.92 3.03 -0.59
N THR A 34 -6.83 3.80 -0.49
CA THR A 34 -6.21 4.46 -1.64
C THR A 34 -5.64 3.47 -2.64
N ALA A 35 -4.96 2.41 -2.17
CA ALA A 35 -4.42 1.37 -3.03
C ALA A 35 -5.54 0.58 -3.74
N VAL A 36 -6.59 0.19 -3.01
CA VAL A 36 -7.76 -0.51 -3.57
C VAL A 36 -8.45 0.35 -4.62
N LYS A 37 -8.71 1.63 -4.34
CA LYS A 37 -9.30 2.56 -5.31
C LYS A 37 -8.47 2.65 -6.59
N ARG A 38 -7.14 2.65 -6.48
CA ARG A 38 -6.24 2.69 -7.64
C ARG A 38 -6.35 1.42 -8.49
N LEU A 39 -6.41 0.25 -7.86
CA LEU A 39 -6.61 -1.02 -8.56
C LEU A 39 -7.99 -1.08 -9.22
N MET A 40 -9.02 -0.56 -8.56
CA MET A 40 -10.37 -0.47 -9.14
C MET A 40 -10.43 0.45 -10.37
N MET A 41 -9.63 1.52 -10.39
CA MET A 41 -9.47 2.37 -11.58
C MET A 41 -8.76 1.65 -12.74
N ALA A 42 -8.04 0.56 -12.46
CA ALA A 42 -7.36 -0.27 -13.44
C ALA A 42 -8.18 -1.52 -13.83
N ASP A 43 -9.51 -1.44 -13.76
CA ASP A 43 -10.45 -2.54 -14.09
C ASP A 43 -10.33 -3.78 -13.18
N THR A 44 -9.92 -3.61 -11.92
CA THR A 44 -9.91 -4.70 -10.93
C THR A 44 -11.14 -4.64 -10.04
N GLU A 45 -11.83 -5.76 -9.82
CA GLU A 45 -12.97 -5.81 -8.90
C GLU A 45 -12.55 -5.48 -7.45
N GLU A 46 -13.43 -4.85 -6.66
CA GLU A 46 -13.10 -4.43 -5.28
C GLU A 46 -12.62 -5.61 -4.42
N ALA A 47 -13.27 -6.77 -4.54
CA ALA A 47 -12.93 -7.97 -3.79
C ALA A 47 -11.52 -8.47 -4.13
N ASP A 48 -11.19 -8.49 -5.42
CA ASP A 48 -9.89 -8.94 -5.92
C ASP A 48 -8.78 -7.93 -5.58
N ALA A 49 -9.06 -6.63 -5.72
CA ALA A 49 -8.18 -5.55 -5.32
C ALA A 49 -7.85 -5.61 -3.82
N ARG A 50 -8.83 -5.88 -2.96
CA ARG A 50 -8.60 -6.05 -1.51
C ARG A 50 -7.76 -7.27 -1.20
N ASP A 51 -8.01 -8.41 -1.87
CA ASP A 51 -7.20 -9.61 -1.72
C ASP A 51 -5.74 -9.36 -2.15
N LEU A 52 -5.54 -8.76 -3.32
CA LEU A 52 -4.23 -8.39 -3.85
C LEU A 52 -3.49 -7.43 -2.93
N VAL A 53 -4.16 -6.39 -2.41
CA VAL A 53 -3.55 -5.45 -1.44
C VAL A 53 -3.17 -6.18 -0.15
N ALA A 54 -4.01 -7.06 0.39
CA ALA A 54 -3.68 -7.83 1.59
C ALA A 54 -2.46 -8.74 1.38
N ARG A 55 -2.38 -9.39 0.22
CA ARG A 55 -1.23 -10.23 -0.17
C ARG A 55 0.04 -9.41 -0.38
N ALA A 56 -0.06 -8.27 -1.05
CA ALA A 56 1.05 -7.35 -1.26
C ALA A 56 1.58 -6.77 0.04
N VAL A 57 0.71 -6.35 0.96
CA VAL A 57 1.09 -5.91 2.33
C VAL A 57 1.88 -7.00 3.05
N THR A 58 1.40 -8.24 2.99
CA THR A 58 2.07 -9.38 3.61
C THR A 58 3.45 -9.61 2.98
N ALA A 59 3.54 -9.61 1.66
CA ALA A 59 4.80 -9.76 0.93
C ALA A 59 5.80 -8.64 1.26
N MET A 60 5.37 -7.38 1.26
CA MET A 60 6.24 -6.25 1.60
C MET A 60 6.75 -6.28 3.03
N ARG A 61 5.91 -6.69 4.00
CA ARG A 61 6.33 -6.83 5.40
C ARG A 61 7.36 -7.95 5.54
N GLN A 62 7.16 -9.08 4.86
CA GLN A 62 8.13 -10.19 4.85
C GLN A 62 9.46 -9.77 4.21
N ARG A 63 9.42 -8.90 3.19
CA ARG A 63 10.61 -8.35 2.53
C ARG A 63 11.29 -7.22 3.33
N GLY A 64 10.67 -6.72 4.41
CA GLY A 64 11.16 -5.57 5.17
C GLY A 64 11.03 -4.22 4.45
N VAL A 65 10.21 -4.15 3.39
CA VAL A 65 9.96 -2.91 2.63
C VAL A 65 8.90 -2.06 3.33
N LEU A 66 7.86 -2.70 3.87
CA LEU A 66 6.77 -2.03 4.58
C LEU A 66 6.95 -2.18 6.09
N HIS A 67 7.10 -1.05 6.77
CA HIS A 67 7.12 -0.96 8.22
C HIS A 67 5.75 -0.50 8.73
N ALA A 68 5.12 -1.35 9.54
CA ALA A 68 3.88 -1.03 10.23
C ALA A 68 4.20 -0.65 11.68
N HIS A 69 4.07 0.63 12.00
CA HIS A 69 4.21 1.14 13.36
C HIS A 69 2.86 1.01 14.08
N GLU A 70 2.78 0.06 15.01
CA GLU A 70 1.62 -0.15 15.86
C GLU A 70 1.59 0.95 16.94
N GLY A 71 0.83 2.01 16.66
CA GLY A 71 0.59 3.13 17.56
C GLY A 71 -0.86 3.60 17.41
N PRO A 72 -1.27 4.71 18.05
CA PRO A 72 -2.66 5.19 18.00
C PRO A 72 -3.18 5.43 16.57
N TYR A 73 -2.27 5.61 15.60
CA TYR A 73 -2.57 5.88 14.20
C TYR A 73 -2.18 4.75 13.23
N ASN A 74 -1.64 3.61 13.69
CA ASN A 74 -1.22 2.48 12.85
C ASN A 74 -0.50 2.90 11.56
N ILE A 75 0.61 3.61 11.71
CA ILE A 75 1.31 4.32 10.63
C ILE A 75 2.09 3.32 9.79
N TRP A 76 1.97 3.42 8.47
CA TRP A 76 2.69 2.64 7.49
C TRP A 76 3.73 3.49 6.80
N THR A 77 4.96 3.01 6.81
CA THR A 77 6.10 3.65 6.16
C THR A 77 6.77 2.64 5.23
N ILE A 78 7.31 3.11 4.12
CA ILE A 78 8.15 2.30 3.25
C ILE A 78 9.61 2.66 3.48
N THR A 79 10.45 1.66 3.65
CA THR A 79 11.90 1.85 3.57
C THR A 79 12.26 1.84 2.09
N GLU A 80 12.65 2.99 1.54
CA GLU A 80 13.35 3.00 0.26
C GLU A 80 14.64 2.19 0.44
N ALA A 81 14.69 0.99 -0.13
CA ALA A 81 15.94 0.26 -0.23
C ALA A 81 16.88 1.03 -1.19
N GLY A 82 17.55 2.08 -0.70
CA GLY A 82 18.53 2.82 -1.49
C GLY A 82 18.71 4.33 -1.25
N HIS A 83 18.57 4.85 -0.03
CA HIS A 83 19.16 6.16 0.30
C HIS A 83 19.98 6.09 1.59
N ALA A 84 21.22 5.61 1.43
CA ALA A 84 22.33 5.83 2.35
C ALA A 84 23.51 6.37 1.54
#